data_AF-A0A382STC7-F1
#
_entry.id   AF-A0A382STC7-F1
#
_cell.length_a   1.000
_cell.length_b   1.000
_cell.length_c   1.000
_cell.angle_alpha   90.00
_cell.angle_beta   90.00
_cell.angle_gamma   90.00
#
_symmetry.space_group_name_H-M   'P 1'
#
loop_
_entity.id
_entity.type
_entity.pdbx_description
1 polymer ?
#
loop_
_entity_poly.entity_id
_entity_poly.type
_entity_poly.pdbx_seq_one_letter_code
_entity_poly.pdbx_strand_id
1 'polypeptide(L)'
;VLATTIDKYCYITCRYLPPFFEHRYRMVYSQIENCQTIAEIKHPAIREVLQFLQIDRGIEIHHDGDLPARSGMGSSSSFAVGLLHAVYGLQGRMASKHQLAMESIHLEQDLLNETVGSQDQVLAAYGGFN
;
A
#
# COMPACT_ATOMS: atom_id res chain seq x y z
N VAL A 1 -13.93 12.23 -13.91
CA VAL A 1 -14.71 11.05 -13.47
C VAL A 1 -15.57 11.53 -12.31
N LEU A 2 -16.83 11.10 -12.22
CA LEU A 2 -17.71 11.37 -11.09
C LEU A 2 -17.94 10.05 -10.35
N ALA A 3 -17.59 9.96 -9.07
CA ALA A 3 -17.62 8.72 -8.29
C ALA A 3 -17.74 8.98 -6.78
N THR A 4 -18.01 7.91 -6.02
CA THR A 4 -18.11 7.98 -4.55
C THR A 4 -17.41 6.81 -3.88
N THR A 5 -16.81 7.04 -2.72
CA THR A 5 -16.40 5.96 -1.83
C THR A 5 -17.62 5.32 -1.15
N ILE A 6 -17.46 4.07 -0.73
CA ILE A 6 -18.51 3.26 -0.10
C ILE A 6 -18.06 2.76 1.28
N ASP A 7 -18.94 2.03 1.96
CA ASP A 7 -18.72 1.43 3.28
C ASP A 7 -17.93 0.10 3.23
N LYS A 8 -16.92 0.02 2.35
CA LYS A 8 -16.02 -1.13 2.19
C LYS A 8 -14.59 -0.64 2.19
N TYR A 9 -13.73 -1.34 2.92
CA TYR A 9 -12.42 -0.81 3.28
C TYR A 9 -11.29 -1.79 3.00
N CYS A 10 -10.10 -1.21 2.88
CA CYS A 10 -8.81 -1.87 2.86
C CYS A 10 -8.07 -1.45 4.14
N TYR A 11 -7.76 -2.42 4.98
CA TYR A 11 -7.07 -2.22 6.25
C TYR A 11 -5.63 -2.67 6.10
N ILE A 12 -4.70 -1.78 6.45
CA ILE A 12 -3.28 -2.07 6.42
C ILE A 12 -2.70 -1.72 7.78
N THR A 13 -2.01 -2.68 8.37
CA THR A 13 -1.23 -2.46 9.59
C THR A 13 0.24 -2.73 9.28
N CYS A 14 1.12 -1.93 9.88
CA CYS A 14 2.55 -2.16 9.77
C CYS A 14 3.26 -1.88 11.09
N ARG A 15 4.35 -2.60 11.34
CA ARG A 15 5.19 -2.43 12.51
C ARG A 15 6.64 -2.79 12.19
N TYR A 16 7.57 -2.24 12.97
CA TYR A 16 8.95 -2.74 12.94
C TYR A 16 9.02 -4.15 13.53
N LEU A 17 9.73 -5.05 12.85
CA LEU A 17 10.03 -6.38 13.33
C LEU A 17 11.18 -6.32 14.34
N PRO A 18 11.00 -6.87 15.55
CA PRO A 18 12.11 -7.13 16.46
C PRO A 18 13.16 -8.07 15.83
N PRO A 19 14.45 -7.95 16.18
CA PRO A 19 15.54 -8.74 15.58
C PRO A 19 15.62 -10.19 16.11
N PHE A 20 14.50 -10.78 16.54
CA PHE A 20 14.43 -12.13 17.11
C PHE A 20 13.84 -13.16 16.14
N PHE A 21 13.33 -12.72 15.00
CA PHE A 21 12.75 -13.57 13.98
C PHE A 21 13.79 -13.96 12.93
N GLU A 22 13.62 -15.13 12.33
CA GLU A 22 14.52 -15.59 11.26
C GLU A 22 14.46 -14.71 10.02
N HIS A 23 13.35 -14.02 9.77
CA HIS A 23 13.13 -13.12 8.63
C HIS A 23 13.16 -11.66 9.06
N ARG A 24 13.54 -10.77 8.13
CA ARG A 24 13.56 -9.32 8.35
C ARG A 24 12.28 -8.65 7.90
N TYR A 25 11.63 -9.15 6.86
CA TYR A 25 10.40 -8.62 6.30
C TYR A 25 9.33 -9.71 6.29
N ARG A 26 8.12 -9.34 6.68
CA ARG A 26 6.96 -10.25 6.67
C ARG A 26 5.76 -9.55 6.09
N MET A 27 5.17 -10.13 5.05
CA MET A 27 3.99 -9.59 4.40
C MET A 27 2.89 -10.64 4.49
N VAL A 28 1.76 -10.28 5.10
CA VAL A 28 0.58 -11.13 5.26
C VAL A 28 -0.56 -10.50 4.48
N TYR A 29 -0.98 -11.19 3.42
CA TYR A 29 -2.14 -10.86 2.62
C TYR A 29 -2.80 -12.19 2.20
N SER A 30 -3.32 -12.33 0.98
CA SER A 30 -3.77 -13.63 0.45
C SER A 30 -2.67 -14.71 0.45
N GLN A 31 -1.41 -14.32 0.66
CA GLN A 31 -0.26 -15.19 0.89
C GLN A 31 0.58 -14.65 2.05
N ILE A 32 1.47 -15.50 2.58
CA ILE A 32 2.47 -15.09 3.57
C ILE A 32 3.84 -15.14 2.90
N GLU A 33 4.54 -14.01 2.95
CA GLU A 33 5.92 -13.88 2.49
C GLU A 33 6.83 -13.58 3.69
N ASN A 34 7.92 -14.33 3.82
CA ASN A 34 8.99 -14.07 4.79
C ASN A 34 10.29 -13.85 4.01
N CYS A 35 10.90 -12.67 4.12
CA CYS A 35 12.03 -12.26 3.29
C CYS A 35 13.18 -11.69 4.15
N GLN A 36 14.41 -11.80 3.64
CA GLN A 36 15.59 -11.16 4.24
C GLN A 36 15.83 -9.76 3.69
N THR A 37 15.54 -9.57 2.41
CA THR A 37 15.77 -8.31 1.70
C THR A 37 14.49 -7.84 1.02
N ILE A 38 14.39 -6.52 0.78
CA ILE A 38 13.23 -5.95 0.06
C ILE A 38 13.14 -6.53 -1.35
N ALA A 39 14.27 -6.84 -2.01
CA ALA A 39 14.28 -7.41 -3.36
C ALA A 39 13.63 -8.79 -3.47
N GLU A 40 13.57 -9.56 -2.38
CA GLU A 40 12.92 -10.88 -2.31
C GLU A 40 11.38 -10.79 -2.23
N ILE A 41 10.84 -9.63 -1.89
CA ILE A 41 9.40 -9.41 -1.77
C ILE A 41 8.75 -9.55 -3.14
N LYS A 42 7.82 -10.50 -3.28
CA LYS A 42 7.09 -10.79 -4.51
C LYS A 42 5.93 -9.84 -4.73
N HIS A 43 5.26 -9.37 -3.67
CA HIS A 43 4.21 -8.39 -3.82
C HIS A 43 4.78 -7.06 -4.32
N PRO A 44 4.49 -6.64 -5.57
CA PRO A 44 5.27 -5.60 -6.23
C PRO A 44 5.03 -4.22 -5.60
N ALA A 45 3.78 -3.87 -5.28
CA ALA A 45 3.48 -2.60 -4.59
C ALA A 45 4.14 -2.50 -3.20
N ILE A 46 4.21 -3.59 -2.44
CA ILE A 46 4.92 -3.59 -1.15
C ILE A 46 6.40 -3.32 -1.38
N ARG A 47 7.02 -4.08 -2.27
CA ARG A 47 8.43 -3.92 -2.62
C ARG A 47 8.76 -2.49 -3.02
N GLU A 48 8.02 -1.92 -3.98
CA GLU A 48 8.27 -0.59 -4.50
C GLU A 48 8.04 0.50 -3.45
N VAL A 49 7.00 0.41 -2.61
CA VAL A 49 6.79 1.39 -1.53
C VAL A 49 7.94 1.38 -0.52
N LEU A 50 8.42 0.21 -0.13
CA LEU A 50 9.54 0.12 0.82
C LEU A 50 10.84 0.66 0.22
N GLN A 51 11.08 0.47 -1.08
CA GLN A 51 12.22 1.08 -1.77
C GLN A 51 12.06 2.59 -1.90
N PHE A 52 10.89 3.05 -2.35
CA PHE A 52 10.55 4.46 -2.55
C PHE A 52 10.69 5.28 -1.26
N LEU A 53 10.19 4.74 -0.14
CA LEU A 53 10.27 5.38 1.18
C LEU A 53 11.55 5.05 1.95
N GLN A 54 12.49 4.34 1.31
CA GLN A 54 13.82 4.02 1.83
C GLN A 54 13.79 3.34 3.22
N ILE A 55 12.92 2.35 3.37
CA ILE A 55 12.83 1.57 4.61
C ILE A 55 14.06 0.67 4.73
N ASP A 56 14.82 0.84 5.81
CA ASP A 56 16.07 0.12 6.10
C ASP A 56 15.91 -0.92 7.22
N ARG A 57 14.90 -0.73 8.07
CA ARG A 57 14.54 -1.63 9.17
C ARG A 57 13.57 -2.72 8.71
N GLY A 58 13.70 -3.89 9.31
CA GLY A 58 12.75 -4.98 9.10
C GLY A 58 11.34 -4.58 9.54
N ILE A 59 10.34 -4.93 8.74
CA ILE A 59 8.94 -4.60 9.01
C ILE A 59 8.01 -5.76 8.72
N GLU A 60 6.90 -5.80 9.46
CA GLU A 60 5.78 -6.69 9.20
C GLU A 60 4.59 -5.86 8.72
N ILE A 61 3.96 -6.28 7.61
CA ILE A 61 2.79 -5.65 7.00
C ILE A 61 1.66 -6.69 6.93
N HIS A 62 0.46 -6.31 7.38
CA HIS A 62 -0.76 -7.10 7.21
C HIS A 62 -1.76 -6.31 6.38
N HIS A 63 -2.46 -7.01 5.50
CA HIS A 63 -3.53 -6.46 4.69
C HIS A 63 -4.79 -7.32 4.78
N ASP A 64 -5.88 -6.67 5.17
CA ASP A 64 -7.21 -7.23 5.27
C ASP A 64 -8.19 -6.35 4.49
N GLY A 65 -8.98 -6.93 3.58
CA GLY A 65 -9.90 -6.19 2.73
C GLY A 65 -11.30 -6.77 2.75
N ASP A 66 -12.32 -5.90 2.78
CA ASP A 66 -13.74 -6.31 2.76
C ASP A 66 -14.15 -6.91 1.41
N LEU A 67 -13.39 -6.65 0.35
CA LEU A 67 -13.67 -7.07 -1.02
C LEU A 67 -12.54 -7.94 -1.57
N PRO A 68 -12.87 -8.94 -2.40
CA PRO A 68 -11.84 -9.73 -3.08
C PRO A 68 -11.04 -8.88 -4.06
N ALA A 69 -9.83 -9.33 -4.38
CA ALA A 69 -9.02 -8.74 -5.44
C ALA A 69 -9.80 -8.74 -6.77
N ARG A 70 -9.59 -7.71 -7.60
CA ARG A 70 -10.20 -7.56 -8.94
C ARG A 70 -11.73 -7.50 -8.95
N SER A 71 -12.34 -6.98 -7.90
CA SER A 71 -13.79 -6.71 -7.83
C SER A 71 -14.28 -5.58 -8.74
N GLY A 72 -13.38 -4.88 -9.44
CA GLY A 72 -13.71 -3.70 -10.26
C GLY A 72 -13.97 -2.42 -9.45
N MET A 73 -13.64 -2.43 -8.14
CA MET A 73 -13.98 -1.35 -7.20
C MET A 73 -12.74 -0.58 -6.69
N GLY A 74 -11.64 -0.55 -7.46
CA GLY A 74 -10.43 0.19 -7.08
C GLY A 74 -9.67 -0.38 -5.88
N SER A 75 -9.77 -1.69 -5.61
CA SER A 75 -9.13 -2.31 -4.44
C SER A 75 -7.60 -2.29 -4.49
N SER A 76 -6.99 -2.39 -5.67
CA SER A 76 -5.52 -2.29 -5.84
C SER A 76 -5.01 -0.90 -5.49
N SER A 77 -5.61 0.15 -6.06
CA SER A 77 -5.22 1.52 -5.77
C SER A 77 -5.55 1.94 -4.34
N SER A 78 -6.63 1.41 -3.75
CA SER A 78 -6.92 1.57 -2.32
C SER A 78 -5.84 0.94 -1.44
N PHE A 79 -5.33 -0.23 -1.82
CA PHE A 79 -4.19 -0.87 -1.16
C PHE A 79 -2.93 -0.02 -1.27
N ALA A 80 -2.60 0.49 -2.48
CA ALA A 80 -1.44 1.35 -2.69
C ALA A 80 -1.48 2.63 -1.82
N VAL A 81 -2.63 3.32 -1.80
CA VAL A 81 -2.85 4.51 -0.95
C VAL A 81 -2.75 4.15 0.53
N GLY A 82 -3.41 3.08 0.98
CA GLY A 82 -3.38 2.65 2.37
C GLY A 82 -1.98 2.24 2.82
N LEU A 83 -1.21 1.60 1.94
CA LEU A 83 0.15 1.14 2.21
C LEU A 83 1.11 2.33 2.40
N LEU A 84 1.09 3.29 1.47
CA LEU A 84 1.84 4.53 1.61
C LEU A 84 1.49 5.24 2.92
N HIS A 85 0.20 5.37 3.22
CA HIS A 85 -0.26 6.02 4.44
C HIS A 85 0.24 5.31 5.70
N ALA A 86 0.16 3.98 5.74
CA ALA A 86 0.63 3.18 6.87
C ALA A 86 2.16 3.31 7.07
N VAL A 87 2.95 3.21 5.99
CA VAL A 87 4.42 3.31 6.07
C VAL A 87 4.88 4.72 6.45
N TYR A 88 4.20 5.77 5.97
CA TYR A 88 4.44 7.13 6.48
C TYR A 88 4.17 7.23 7.98
N GLY A 89 3.04 6.68 8.44
CA GLY A 89 2.72 6.62 9.86
C GLY A 89 3.77 5.89 10.69
N LEU A 90 4.31 4.78 10.16
CA LEU A 90 5.40 4.02 10.78
C LEU A 90 6.69 4.86 10.92
N GLN A 91 6.97 5.74 9.96
CA GLN A 91 8.07 6.71 10.01
C GLN A 91 7.76 7.95 10.89
N GLY A 92 6.59 8.00 11.53
CA GLY A 92 6.15 9.16 12.33
C GLY A 92 5.75 10.37 11.49
N ARG A 93 5.41 10.17 10.22
CA ARG A 93 5.02 11.23 9.27
C ARG A 93 3.52 11.13 8.96
N MET A 94 2.85 12.28 8.87
CA MET A 94 1.47 12.35 8.38
C MET A 94 1.46 12.84 6.94
N ALA A 95 1.11 11.95 6.01
CA ALA A 95 0.96 12.31 4.60
C ALA A 95 -0.36 13.05 4.37
N SER A 96 -0.34 14.07 3.52
CA SER A 96 -1.58 14.74 3.10
C SER A 96 -2.36 13.87 2.11
N LYS A 97 -3.67 14.08 2.01
CA LYS A 97 -4.52 13.41 1.00
C LYS A 97 -4.00 13.62 -0.42
N HIS A 98 -3.56 14.84 -0.74
CA HIS A 98 -2.99 15.16 -2.05
C HIS A 98 -1.69 14.39 -2.30
N GLN A 99 -0.81 14.34 -1.31
CA GLN A 99 0.44 13.59 -1.41
C GLN A 99 0.18 12.10 -1.63
N LEU A 100 -0.73 11.50 -0.85
CA LEU A 100 -1.10 10.09 -1.01
C LEU A 100 -1.66 9.81 -2.41
N ALA A 101 -2.52 10.67 -2.93
CA ALA A 101 -3.05 10.54 -4.29
C ALA A 101 -1.94 10.60 -5.34
N MET A 102 -1.07 11.61 -5.29
CA MET A 102 -0.02 11.80 -6.29
C MET A 102 1.05 10.71 -6.24
N GLU A 103 1.47 10.31 -5.04
CA GLU A 103 2.50 9.28 -4.87
C GLU A 103 1.99 7.87 -5.20
N SER A 104 0.71 7.56 -4.94
CA SER A 104 0.13 6.29 -5.37
C SER A 104 -0.07 6.21 -6.89
N ILE A 105 -0.40 7.33 -7.55
CA ILE A 105 -0.42 7.41 -9.02
C ILE A 105 0.98 7.15 -9.57
N HIS A 106 2.00 7.84 -9.03
CA HIS A 106 3.39 7.65 -9.43
C HIS A 106 3.85 6.20 -9.21
N LEU A 107 3.49 5.61 -8.06
CA LEU A 107 3.80 4.22 -7.75
C LEU A 107 3.21 3.26 -8.81
N GLU A 108 1.92 3.35 -9.10
CA GLU A 108 1.28 2.42 -10.04
C GLU A 108 1.70 2.66 -11.49
N GLN A 109 1.78 3.91 -11.94
CA GLN A 109 2.05 4.24 -13.34
C GLN A 109 3.55 4.21 -13.69
N ASP A 110 4.41 4.76 -12.85
CA ASP A 110 5.82 4.96 -13.18
C ASP A 110 6.72 3.87 -12.58
N LEU A 111 6.49 3.47 -11.33
CA LEU A 111 7.32 2.45 -10.66
C LEU A 111 6.88 1.03 -11.04
N LEU A 112 5.58 0.75 -10.96
CA LEU A 112 5.01 -0.55 -11.30
C LEU A 112 4.72 -0.71 -12.80
N ASN A 113 4.72 0.38 -13.57
CA ASN A 113 4.44 0.40 -15.01
C ASN A 113 3.06 -0.21 -15.37
N GLU A 114 2.07 -0.06 -14.48
CA GLU A 114 0.73 -0.56 -14.70
C GLU A 114 -0.06 0.40 -15.60
N THR A 115 -0.80 -0.14 -16.56
CA THR A 115 -1.70 0.67 -17.40
C THR A 115 -3.01 0.93 -16.65
N VAL A 116 -3.01 1.92 -15.77
CA VAL A 116 -4.17 2.30 -14.93
C VAL A 116 -4.53 3.78 -15.06
N GLY A 117 -5.78 4.11 -14.76
CA GLY A 117 -6.22 5.50 -14.61
C GLY A 117 -5.70 6.13 -13.31
N SER A 118 -6.18 7.33 -13.01
CA SER A 118 -5.80 8.09 -11.79
C SER A 118 -6.98 8.30 -10.82
N GLN A 119 -8.19 7.85 -11.17
CA GLN A 119 -9.38 8.12 -10.36
C GLN A 119 -9.42 7.31 -9.06
N ASP A 120 -8.98 6.05 -9.07
CA ASP A 120 -9.13 5.15 -7.92
C ASP A 120 -8.23 5.58 -6.76
N GLN A 121 -7.00 6.01 -7.07
CA GLN A 121 -6.03 6.56 -6.13
C GLN A 121 -6.56 7.85 -5.47
N VAL A 122 -7.09 8.76 -6.29
CA VAL A 122 -7.65 10.04 -5.83
C VAL A 122 -8.86 9.79 -4.92
N LEU A 123 -9.78 8.91 -5.33
CA LEU A 123 -10.96 8.56 -4.53
C LEU A 123 -10.57 7.91 -3.20
N ALA A 124 -9.63 6.97 -3.21
CA ALA A 124 -9.15 6.31 -2.00
C ALA A 124 -8.46 7.29 -1.03
N ALA A 125 -7.69 8.25 -1.54
CA ALA A 125 -7.00 9.24 -0.71
C ALA A 125 -7.93 10.32 -0.14
N TYR A 126 -8.90 10.79 -0.94
CA TYR A 126 -9.76 11.92 -0.55
C TYR A 126 -11.03 11.49 0.20
N GLY A 127 -11.66 10.40 -0.24
CA GLY A 127 -12.97 9.96 0.23
C GLY A 127 -14.13 10.84 -0.27
N GLY A 128 -15.36 10.35 -0.07
CA GLY A 128 -16.59 11.09 -0.37
C GLY A 128 -17.01 11.00 -1.84
N PHE A 129 -17.81 11.98 -2.28
CA PHE A 129 -18.33 12.11 -3.64
C PHE A 129 -17.54 13.18 -4.39
N ASN A 130 -16.87 12.80 -5.48
CA ASN A 130 -15.97 13.66 -6.26
C ASN A 130 -16.12 13.45 -7.77
#